data_AF-A0A9W7ALN2-F1
#
_entry.id   AF-A0A9W7ALN2-F1
#
_cell.length_a   1.000
_cell.length_b   1.000
_cell.length_c   1.000
_cell.angle_alpha   90.00
_cell.angle_beta   90.00
_cell.angle_gamma   90.00
#
_symmetry.space_group_name_H-M   'P 1'
#
loop_
_entity.id
_entity.type
_entity.pdbx_description
1 polymer ?
#
loop_
_entity_poly.entity_id
_entity_poly.type
_entity_poly.pdbx_seq_one_letter_code
_entity_poly.pdbx_strand_id
1 'polypeptide(L)' 'MIDPTTPPHSPPRPGYTLVFSDEFTEEGRDFKDGEDDVWTAMDKNDYTNSALHYYKPEAVKTED' A
#
# COMPACT_ATOMS: atom_id res chain seq x y z
N MET A 1 -9.60 -6.86 2.89
CA MET A 1 -8.68 -7.85 3.47
C MET A 1 -8.06 -7.18 4.67
N ILE A 2 -8.09 -7.81 5.84
CA ILE A 2 -7.41 -7.28 7.04
C ILE A 2 -6.04 -7.95 7.05
N ASP A 3 -4.97 -7.16 7.03
CA ASP A 3 -3.59 -7.65 7.12
C ASP A 3 -3.43 -8.56 8.37
N PRO A 4 -2.93 -9.80 8.23
CA PRO A 4 -2.74 -10.73 9.34
C PRO A 4 -1.82 -10.19 10.45
N THR A 5 -0.91 -9.28 10.12
CA THR A 5 0.04 -8.65 11.03
C THR A 5 -0.50 -7.40 11.70
N THR A 6 -1.71 -6.96 11.33
CA THR A 6 -2.41 -5.85 12.01
C THR A 6 -2.40 -6.13 13.51
N PRO A 7 -1.70 -5.33 14.33
CA PRO A 7 -1.69 -5.53 15.77
C PRO A 7 -3.12 -5.45 16.27
N PRO A 8 -3.45 -6.03 17.45
CA PRO A 8 -4.77 -5.88 18.05
C PRO A 8 -5.07 -4.42 18.51
N HIS A 9 -4.41 -3.43 17.92
CA HIS A 9 -4.46 -2.04 18.33
C HIS A 9 -5.85 -1.46 18.12
N SER A 10 -6.44 -1.09 19.26
CA SER A 10 -7.80 -0.60 19.46
C SER A 10 -8.89 -1.63 19.17
N PRO A 11 -9.76 -1.95 20.16
CA PRO A 11 -11.03 -2.58 19.83
C PRO A 11 -11.72 -1.72 18.77
N PRO A 12 -12.40 -2.34 17.78
CA PRO A 12 -13.08 -1.59 16.75
C PRO A 12 -13.95 -0.51 17.41
N ARG A 13 -13.83 0.73 16.92
CA ARG A 13 -14.62 1.83 17.46
C ARG A 13 -16.09 1.39 17.48
N PRO A 14 -16.81 1.52 18.61
CA PRO A 14 -18.19 1.10 18.68
C PRO A 14 -19.01 1.69 17.53
N GLY A 15 -19.70 0.82 16.77
CA GLY A 15 -20.46 1.20 15.59
C GLY A 15 -19.71 1.16 14.26
N TYR A 16 -18.42 0.77 14.24
CA TYR A 16 -17.64 0.62 13.01
C TYR A 16 -17.07 -0.80 12.87
N THR A 17 -16.95 -1.26 11.62
CA THR A 17 -16.35 -2.55 11.27
C THR A 17 -15.17 -2.30 10.34
N LEU A 18 -13.98 -2.78 10.72
CA LEU A 18 -12.81 -2.76 9.85
C LEU A 18 -13.00 -3.80 8.74
N VAL A 19 -12.89 -3.38 7.48
CA VAL A 19 -13.04 -4.26 6.30
C VAL A 19 -11.74 -4.40 5.50
N PHE A 20 -10.79 -3.51 5.75
CA PHE A 20 -9.51 -3.44 5.06
C PHE A 20 -8.46 -2.71 5.91
N SER A 21 -7.25 -3.25 5.99
CA SER A 21 -6.07 -2.62 6.62
C SER A 21 -4.77 -3.19 6.04
N ASP A 22 -3.70 -2.41 6.12
CA ASP A 22 -2.31 -2.78 5.88
C ASP A 22 -1.45 -1.84 6.73
N GLU A 23 -0.60 -2.41 7.60
CA GLU A 23 0.23 -1.63 8.52
C GLU A 23 1.65 -1.37 7.98
N PHE A 24 1.97 -1.92 6.79
CA PHE A 24 3.23 -1.73 6.08
C PHE A 24 4.49 -2.10 6.90
N THR A 25 4.37 -3.02 7.85
CA THR A 25 5.49 -3.43 8.73
C THR A 25 6.44 -4.45 8.11
N GLU A 26 6.09 -5.04 6.96
CA GLU A 26 6.96 -5.95 6.22
C GLU A 26 7.88 -5.16 5.29
N GLU A 27 9.18 -5.12 5.59
CA GLU A 27 10.18 -4.40 4.80
C GLU A 27 10.38 -5.00 3.40
N GLY A 28 10.64 -4.12 2.43
CA GLY A 28 11.09 -4.53 1.10
C GLY A 28 10.03 -5.21 0.23
N ARG A 29 8.73 -5.01 0.51
CA ARG A 29 7.65 -5.50 -0.35
C ARG A 29 7.78 -4.94 -1.78
N ASP A 30 7.57 -5.80 -2.78
CA ASP A 30 7.52 -5.41 -4.20
C ASP A 30 6.06 -5.23 -4.61
N PHE A 31 5.74 -4.05 -5.11
CA PHE A 31 4.38 -3.67 -5.49
C PHE A 31 4.15 -3.71 -7.00
N LYS A 32 5.00 -4.38 -7.78
CA LYS A 32 4.71 -4.67 -9.19
C LYS A 32 3.43 -5.50 -9.31
N ASP A 33 2.84 -5.45 -10.51
CA ASP A 33 1.63 -6.21 -10.83
C ASP A 33 1.83 -7.70 -10.57
N GLY A 34 1.07 -8.24 -9.62
CA GLY A 34 1.09 -9.64 -9.22
C GLY A 34 2.11 -10.03 -8.13
N GLU A 35 2.92 -9.09 -7.62
CA GLU A 35 3.91 -9.39 -6.57
C GLU A 35 3.37 -9.19 -5.14
N ASP A 36 2.37 -8.31 -4.97
CA ASP A 36 1.70 -8.07 -3.69
C ASP A 36 0.22 -8.46 -3.77
N ASP A 37 -0.28 -9.13 -2.73
CA ASP A 37 -1.65 -9.66 -2.69
C ASP A 37 -2.73 -8.56 -2.62
N VAL A 38 -2.35 -7.35 -2.20
CA VAL A 38 -3.28 -6.28 -1.83
C VAL A 38 -3.10 -5.05 -2.69
N TRP A 39 -1.86 -4.69 -2.98
CA TRP A 39 -1.52 -3.44 -3.64
C TRP A 39 -0.82 -3.67 -4.99
N THR A 40 -0.97 -2.71 -5.88
CA THR A 40 -0.21 -2.67 -7.13
C THR A 40 0.19 -1.23 -7.40
N ALA A 41 1.49 -0.99 -7.48
CA ALA A 41 2.05 0.29 -7.83
C ALA A 41 1.80 0.60 -9.30
N MET A 42 1.49 1.86 -9.56
CA MET A 42 1.22 2.32 -10.92
C MET A 42 2.51 2.43 -11.72
N ASP A 43 2.49 1.95 -12.97
CA ASP A 43 3.46 2.32 -14.00
C ASP A 43 2.78 3.25 -15.01
N LYS A 44 3.02 4.57 -14.88
CA LYS A 44 2.46 5.57 -15.78
C LYS A 44 3.26 6.87 -15.79
N ASN A 45 3.16 7.62 -16.88
CA ASN A 45 3.62 9.00 -16.90
C ASN A 45 2.61 9.92 -16.18
N ASP A 46 3.08 10.99 -15.56
CA ASP A 46 2.22 12.05 -15.06
C ASP A 46 1.70 12.90 -16.24
N TYR A 47 0.40 13.18 -16.25
CA TYR A 47 -0.23 14.08 -17.22
C TYR A 47 -0.46 15.48 -16.63
N THR A 48 -0.07 15.68 -15.37
CA THR A 48 -0.11 16.95 -14.65
C THR A 48 1.31 17.48 -14.40
N ASN A 49 1.45 18.70 -13.86
CA ASN A 49 2.76 19.32 -13.53
C ASN A 49 3.81 19.27 -14.68
N SER A 50 3.46 19.79 -15.86
CA SER A 50 4.34 19.80 -17.04
C SER A 50 4.79 18.41 -17.54
N ALA A 51 4.15 17.33 -17.07
CA ALA A 51 4.46 15.94 -17.44
C ALA A 51 5.93 15.53 -17.22
N LEU A 52 6.58 16.10 -16.20
CA LEU A 52 7.99 15.82 -15.89
C LEU A 52 8.18 14.59 -15.00
N HIS A 53 7.12 14.07 -14.38
CA HIS A 53 7.19 12.97 -13.42
C HIS A 53 6.70 11.65 -14.03
N TYR A 54 7.26 10.55 -13.54
CA TYR A 54 6.85 9.19 -13.87
C TYR A 54 6.62 8.41 -12.58
N TYR A 55 5.47 7.74 -12.51
CA TYR A 55 5.18 6.76 -11.48
C TYR A 55 5.73 5.42 -11.96
N LYS A 56 6.56 4.80 -11.13
CA LYS A 56 7.24 3.54 -11.41
C LYS A 56 7.18 2.64 -10.17
N PRO A 57 6.92 1.33 -10.29
CA PRO A 57 6.88 0.41 -9.16
C PRO A 57 8.16 0.44 -8.32
N GLU A 58 9.32 0.63 -8.97
CA GLU A 58 10.62 0.69 -8.31
C GLU A 58 10.81 1.93 -7.41
N ALA A 59 9.92 2.92 -7.50
CA ALA A 59 9.96 4.12 -6.69
C ALA A 59 9.17 4.01 -5.38
N VAL A 60 8.55 2.85 -5.10
CA VAL A 60 7.81 2.58 -3.88
C VAL A 60 8.45 1.41 -3.13
N LYS A 61 8.50 1.51 -1.80
CA LYS A 61 9.02 0.48 -0.90
C LYS A 61 8.44 0.66 0.49
N THR A 62 8.45 -0.41 1.27
CA THR A 62 8.26 -0.38 2.72
C THR A 62 9.62 -0.41 3.42
N GLU A 63 9.83 0.53 4.34
CA GLU A 63 11.02 0.65 5.19
C GLU A 63 10.64 1.33 6.52
N ASP A 64 11.40 1.07 7.59
CA ASP A 64 11.26 1.69 8.91
C ASP A 64 11.69 3.18 8.97
#